data_AF-A0A955HLG0-F1
#
_entry.id   AF-A0A955HLG0-F1
#
_cell.length_a   1.000
_cell.length_b   1.000
_cell.length_c   1.000
_cell.angle_alpha   90.00
_cell.angle_beta   90.00
_cell.angle_gamma   90.00
#
_symmetry.space_group_name_H-M   'P 1'
#
loop_
_entity.id
_entity.type
_entity.pdbx_description
1 polymer ?
#
loop_
_entity_poly.entity_id
_entity_poly.type
_entity_poly.pdbx_seq_one_letter_code
_entity_poly.pdbx_strand_id
1 'polypeptide(L)'
;SATNGNGGSDWLASGETISSYEITVASGITVDSSSATDTNTSVTVWLSGGAVGGRYDVACKIVTSASRTDERTIHIRVVNR
;
A
#
# COMPACT_ATOMS: atom_id res chain seq x y z
N SER A 1 9.05 -11.63 11.72
CA SER A 1 9.40 -10.47 10.89
C SER A 1 8.26 -10.26 9.90
N ALA A 2 7.70 -9.05 9.81
CA ALA A 2 6.85 -8.72 8.67
C ALA A 2 7.74 -8.74 7.42
N THR A 3 7.39 -9.55 6.43
CA THR A 3 8.08 -9.60 5.13
C THR A 3 7.44 -8.57 4.21
N ASN A 4 8.21 -7.83 3.43
CA ASN A 4 7.70 -6.94 2.38
C ASN A 4 7.44 -7.73 1.07
N GLY A 5 6.79 -8.88 1.21
CA GLY A 5 6.72 -9.92 0.18
C GLY A 5 5.50 -10.84 0.35
N ASN A 6 5.43 -11.88 -0.47
CA ASN A 6 4.29 -12.82 -0.52
C ASN A 6 4.48 -14.10 0.32
N GLY A 7 5.47 -14.12 1.22
CA GLY A 7 5.84 -15.28 2.02
C GLY A 7 6.78 -16.29 1.34
N GLY A 8 6.99 -16.20 0.02
CA GLY A 8 8.00 -16.97 -0.72
C GLY A 8 9.24 -16.16 -1.11
N SER A 9 9.08 -14.85 -1.27
CA SER A 9 10.18 -13.90 -1.55
C SER A 9 9.80 -12.49 -1.12
N ASP A 10 10.80 -11.72 -0.71
CA ASP A 10 10.71 -10.28 -0.46
C ASP A 10 10.72 -9.50 -1.78
N TRP A 11 9.99 -8.38 -1.82
CA TRP A 11 9.96 -7.51 -3.02
C TRP A 11 11.14 -6.55 -3.07
N LEU A 12 11.64 -6.13 -1.91
CA LEU A 12 12.86 -5.34 -1.81
C LEU A 12 14.08 -6.25 -1.69
N ALA A 13 15.20 -5.80 -2.26
CA ALA A 13 16.48 -6.44 -2.02
C ALA A 13 16.93 -6.22 -0.56
N SER A 14 17.83 -7.07 -0.07
CA SER A 14 18.39 -6.92 1.28
C SER A 14 19.03 -5.54 1.45
N GLY A 15 18.55 -4.78 2.44
CA GLY A 15 19.03 -3.43 2.77
C GLY A 15 18.44 -2.30 1.92
N GLU A 16 17.58 -2.62 0.95
CA GLU A 16 16.87 -1.60 0.19
C GLU A 16 15.65 -1.09 0.96
N THR A 17 15.43 0.22 0.85
CA THR A 17 14.31 0.94 1.47
C THR A 17 13.45 1.65 0.42
N ILE A 18 12.23 2.00 0.82
CA ILE A 18 11.31 2.90 0.13
C ILE A 18 11.76 4.34 0.40
N SER A 19 12.04 5.08 -0.67
CA SER A 19 12.46 6.48 -0.62
C SER A 19 11.28 7.44 -0.73
N SER A 20 10.26 7.09 -1.51
CA SER A 20 8.99 7.83 -1.58
C SER A 20 7.84 6.91 -1.95
N TYR A 21 6.62 7.35 -1.66
CA TYR A 21 5.42 6.65 -2.06
C TYR A 21 4.27 7.64 -2.35
N GLU A 22 3.31 7.18 -3.14
CA GLU A 22 2.09 7.89 -3.50
C GLU A 22 0.90 6.92 -3.39
N ILE A 23 -0.18 7.36 -2.73
CA ILE A 23 -1.41 6.59 -2.57
C ILE A 23 -2.52 7.23 -3.40
N THR A 24 -3.11 6.46 -4.29
CA THR A 24 -4.27 6.87 -5.09
C THR A 24 -5.46 5.99 -4.73
N VAL A 25 -6.58 6.61 -4.35
CA VAL A 25 -7.82 5.91 -3.99
C VAL A 25 -8.92 6.21 -4.97
N ALA A 26 -9.75 5.21 -5.26
CA ALA A 26 -10.99 5.39 -6.00
C ALA A 26 -11.97 6.30 -5.22
N SER A 27 -12.84 7.00 -5.96
CA SER A 27 -13.88 7.85 -5.38
C SER A 27 -14.75 7.09 -4.38
N GLY A 28 -15.03 7.68 -3.24
CA GLY A 28 -15.86 7.10 -2.18
C GLY A 28 -15.07 6.43 -1.05
N ILE A 29 -13.74 6.30 -1.18
CA ILE A 29 -12.82 5.99 -0.09
C ILE A 29 -11.91 7.20 0.12
N THR A 30 -11.53 7.45 1.38
CA THR A 30 -10.65 8.53 1.80
C THR A 30 -9.39 7.95 2.42
N VAL A 31 -8.23 8.54 2.14
CA VAL A 31 -7.00 8.30 2.90
C VAL A 31 -6.99 9.23 4.11
N ASP A 32 -7.11 8.69 5.31
CA ASP A 32 -7.05 9.47 6.54
C ASP A 32 -5.59 9.82 6.88
N SER A 33 -4.70 8.83 6.75
CA SER A 33 -3.26 9.01 6.91
C SER A 33 -2.48 7.89 6.25
N SER A 34 -1.19 8.13 5.97
CA SER A 34 -0.27 7.09 5.51
C SER A 34 1.15 7.38 5.98
N SER A 35 1.95 6.33 6.19
CA SER A 35 3.35 6.45 6.58
C SER A 35 4.18 5.29 6.04
N ALA A 36 5.47 5.54 5.74
CA ALA A 36 6.45 4.48 5.62
C ALA A 36 6.67 3.83 7.00
N THR A 37 6.68 2.50 7.04
CA THR A 37 6.80 1.68 8.26
C THR A 37 7.84 0.59 8.06
N ASP A 38 8.11 -0.21 9.11
CA ASP A 38 9.09 -1.30 9.10
C ASP A 38 10.47 -0.87 8.60
N THR A 39 11.01 0.23 9.14
CA THR A 39 12.30 0.81 8.69
C THR A 39 12.29 1.12 7.19
N ASN A 40 11.20 1.73 6.72
CA ASN A 40 10.96 2.10 5.32
C ASN A 40 10.94 0.90 4.36
N THR A 41 10.39 -0.23 4.80
CA THR A 41 10.19 -1.40 3.92
C THR A 41 8.74 -1.69 3.61
N SER A 42 7.82 -1.01 4.31
CA SER A 42 6.37 -1.11 4.14
C SER A 42 5.73 0.27 4.05
N VAL A 43 4.52 0.33 3.49
CA VAL A 43 3.64 1.50 3.57
C VAL A 43 2.36 1.10 4.28
N THR A 44 2.03 1.81 5.37
CA THR A 44 0.78 1.62 6.11
C THR A 44 -0.17 2.77 5.77
N VAL A 45 -1.40 2.43 5.41
CA VAL A 45 -2.44 3.39 5.00
C VAL A 45 -3.68 3.18 5.86
N TRP A 46 -4.17 4.26 6.47
CA TRP A 46 -5.45 4.29 7.18
C TRP A 46 -6.51 4.89 6.25
N LEU A 47 -7.60 4.14 6.07
CA LEU A 47 -8.66 4.46 5.12
C LEU A 47 -10.01 4.56 5.82
N SER A 48 -10.85 5.47 5.35
CA SER A 48 -12.25 5.61 5.76
C SER A 48 -13.19 5.70 4.55
N GLY A 49 -14.50 5.61 4.82
CA GLY A 49 -15.55 5.71 3.80
C GLY A 49 -16.00 4.37 3.24
N GLY A 50 -16.51 4.42 2.01
CA GLY A 50 -17.09 3.28 1.29
C GLY A 50 -18.56 3.04 1.64
N ALA A 51 -19.32 2.51 0.67
CA ALA A 51 -20.71 2.10 0.85
C ALA A 51 -20.81 0.57 0.75
N VAL A 52 -21.74 -0.04 1.51
CA VAL A 52 -22.00 -1.49 1.46
C VAL A 52 -22.27 -1.93 0.03
N GLY A 53 -21.59 -2.99 -0.42
CA GLY A 53 -21.64 -3.50 -1.79
C GLY A 53 -20.63 -2.84 -2.73
N GLY A 54 -20.00 -1.74 -2.33
CA GLY A 54 -18.95 -1.06 -3.09
C GLY A 54 -17.65 -1.85 -3.17
N ARG A 55 -16.95 -1.66 -4.30
CA ARG A 55 -15.58 -2.14 -4.53
C ARG A 55 -14.72 -0.95 -4.93
N TYR A 56 -13.61 -0.76 -4.24
CA TYR A 56 -12.75 0.41 -4.39
C TYR A 56 -11.31 -0.01 -4.61
N ASP A 57 -10.66 0.62 -5.58
CA ASP A 57 -9.25 0.40 -5.88
C ASP A 57 -8.40 1.34 -5.04
N VAL A 58 -7.35 0.78 -4.43
CA VAL A 58 -6.33 1.53 -3.70
C VAL A 58 -4.99 1.15 -4.29
N ALA A 59 -4.35 2.10 -4.98
CA ALA A 59 -3.04 1.93 -5.57
C ALA A 59 -1.97 2.55 -4.65
N CYS A 60 -0.87 1.83 -4.48
CA CYS A 60 0.34 2.32 -3.83
C CYS A 60 1.48 2.24 -4.83
N LYS A 61 2.03 3.39 -5.17
CA LYS A 61 3.23 3.54 -6.00
C LYS A 61 4.40 3.88 -5.09
N ILE A 62 5.52 3.19 -5.26
CA ILE A 62 6.74 3.43 -4.49
C ILE A 62 7.92 3.72 -5.41
N VAL A 63 8.87 4.49 -4.91
CA VAL A 63 10.24 4.58 -5.44
C VAL A 63 11.20 4.07 -4.38
N THR A 64 12.08 3.16 -4.74
CA THR A 64 13.08 2.59 -3.82
C THR A 64 14.40 3.35 -3.84
N SER A 65 15.23 3.11 -2.83
CA SER A 65 16.61 3.59 -2.74
C SER A 65 17.53 3.07 -3.86
N ALA A 66 17.13 2.03 -4.58
CA ALA A 66 17.79 1.56 -5.80
C ALA A 66 17.22 2.20 -7.08
N SER A 67 16.44 3.29 -6.95
CA SER A 67 15.78 4.01 -8.04
C SER A 67 14.81 3.15 -8.86
N ARG A 68 14.22 2.12 -8.24
CA ARG A 68 13.18 1.29 -8.86
C ARG A 68 11.80 1.86 -8.54
N THR A 69 10.90 1.79 -9.50
CA THR A 69 9.48 2.16 -9.32
C THR A 69 8.62 0.92 -9.43
N ASP A 70 7.76 0.70 -8.44
CA ASP A 70 6.74 -0.38 -8.45
C ASP A 70 5.40 0.22 -8.03
N GLU A 71 4.31 -0.29 -8.63
CA GLU A 71 2.95 0.10 -8.27
C GLU A 71 2.10 -1.14 -8.11
N ARG A 72 1.32 -1.18 -7.03
CA ARG A 72 0.41 -2.28 -6.71
C ARG A 72 -0.96 -1.74 -6.34
N THR A 73 -1.99 -2.44 -6.78
CA THR A 73 -3.38 -2.10 -6.49
C THR A 73 -4.03 -3.22 -5.69
N ILE A 74 -4.71 -2.85 -4.60
CA ILE A 74 -5.59 -3.74 -3.85
C ILE A 74 -7.05 -3.34 -4.07
N HIS A 75 -7.96 -4.31 -3.94
CA HIS A 75 -9.39 -4.08 -4.03
C HIS A 75 -10.04 -4.23 -2.67
N ILE A 76 -10.65 -3.15 -2.17
CA ILE A 76 -11.43 -3.14 -0.94
C ILE A 76 -12.89 -3.38 -1.28
N ARG A 77 -13.48 -4.43 -0.72
CA ARG A 77 -14.92 -4.71 -0.83
C ARG A 77 -15.59 -4.44 0.50
N VAL A 78 -16.53 -3.50 0.53
CA VAL A 78 -17.31 -3.18 1.74
C VAL A 78 -18.51 -4.12 1.81
N VAL A 79 -18.62 -4.86 2.91
CA VAL A 79 -19.70 -5.81 3.17
C VAL A 79 -20.38 -5.47 4.50
N ASN A 80 -21.66 -5.80 4.61
CA ASN A 80 -22.33 -5.82 5.91
C ASN A 80 -22.03 -7.17 6.59
N ARG A 81 -21.81 -7.17 7.91
CA ARG A 81 -21.42 -8.36 8.67
C ARG A 81 -22.33 -8.60 9.86
#